data_AF-W8AWD0-F1
#
_entry.id   AF-W8AWD0-F1
#
_cell.length_a   1.000
_cell.length_b   1.000
_cell.length_c   1.000
_cell.angle_alpha   90.00
_cell.angle_beta   90.00
_cell.angle_gamma   90.00
#
_symmetry.space_group_name_H-M   'P 1'
#
loop_
_entity.id
_entity.type
_entity.pdbx_description
1 polymer ?
#
loop_
_entity_poly.entity_id
_entity_poly.type
_entity_poly.pdbx_seq_one_letter_code
_entity_poly.pdbx_strand_id
1 'polypeptide(L)'
;MPQELEGLLEANRICHKLLSKHLALDNFDAMVKEANHNVLAPYGRITLHVFVELNYDFLVNYCYNAATNRFVRSKVNLSSSQPIQREKPPQMAHFYLWGSKQLNAAYSTQYGQYTGFIGAPHFHAMCRLLGYQGIAVVIDIILKDIVKLQIQGTLLQFTKTLMGAMPKSCKLPRCEYGSPGVLSYYQAHLTDIVQYPETKTDLFQSFRELGNCIIFCLLIEQALSQEEVCDLLHAALFQNIFPRPFCKENEKPEAKQKRLEAQFANLQIVSNVEKIGNAKQAMIAREGDLLTRERLCCGLSIFEVILNRIKSYLDDPVWSGPPPANGIIHVDECSEFHRLWSALQFVYCIPVRGTEYTIEELFGEGLNWAGCAMIVLLGQQRRFEALDFCYHILRVQRVDGKDEDVKGI
;
A
#
# COMPACT_ATOMS: atom_id res chain seq x y z
N MET A 1 -7.35 15.38 7.04
CA MET A 1 -7.60 13.92 6.95
C MET A 1 -8.68 13.66 5.91
N PRO A 2 -8.56 12.62 5.07
CA PRO A 2 -9.50 12.36 3.97
C PRO A 2 -10.97 12.23 4.40
N GLN A 3 -11.24 11.58 5.54
CA GLN A 3 -12.60 11.33 6.02
C GLN A 3 -13.31 12.58 6.55
N GLU A 4 -12.60 13.45 7.26
CA GLU A 4 -13.18 14.71 7.72
C GLU A 4 -13.54 15.61 6.53
N LEU A 5 -12.66 15.65 5.52
CA LEU A 5 -12.91 16.38 4.28
C LEU A 5 -14.12 15.81 3.53
N GLU A 6 -14.18 14.49 3.38
CA GLU A 6 -15.31 13.81 2.75
C GLU A 6 -16.63 14.10 3.48
N GLY A 7 -16.64 13.98 4.81
CA GLY A 7 -17.81 14.29 5.62
C GLY A 7 -18.27 15.75 5.46
N LEU A 8 -17.32 16.68 5.36
CA LEU A 8 -17.63 18.09 5.18
C LEU A 8 -18.17 18.35 3.76
N LEU A 9 -17.64 17.69 2.74
CA LEU A 9 -18.17 17.75 1.38
C LEU A 9 -19.60 17.20 1.29
N GLU A 10 -19.91 16.13 2.01
CA GLU A 10 -21.27 15.59 2.05
C GLU A 10 -22.23 16.53 2.79
N ALA A 11 -21.80 17.16 3.89
CA ALA A 11 -22.57 18.21 4.55
C ALA A 11 -22.87 19.38 3.59
N ASN A 12 -21.87 19.79 2.80
CA ASN A 12 -22.04 20.81 1.76
C ASN A 12 -23.00 20.36 0.65
N ARG A 13 -22.96 19.10 0.23
CA ARG A 13 -23.89 18.53 -0.75
C ARG A 13 -25.33 18.55 -0.25
N ILE A 14 -25.55 18.20 1.01
CA ILE A 14 -26.87 18.27 1.64
C ILE A 14 -27.35 19.72 1.72
N CYS A 15 -26.48 20.66 2.11
CA CYS A 15 -26.79 22.09 2.12
C CYS A 15 -27.22 22.59 0.74
N HIS A 16 -26.44 22.26 -0.31
CA HIS A 16 -26.76 22.57 -1.70
C HIS A 16 -28.15 22.02 -2.09
N LYS A 17 -28.40 20.72 -1.82
CA LYS A 17 -29.70 20.08 -2.10
C LYS A 17 -30.88 20.77 -1.41
N LEU A 18 -30.70 21.29 -0.20
CA LEU A 18 -31.74 22.01 0.52
C LEU A 18 -31.97 23.41 -0.06
N LEU A 19 -30.91 24.14 -0.38
CA LEU A 19 -30.99 25.47 -0.98
C LEU A 19 -31.56 25.43 -2.40
N SER A 20 -31.21 24.41 -3.20
CA SER A 20 -31.72 24.24 -4.57
C SER A 20 -33.24 24.06 -4.68
N LYS A 21 -33.93 23.81 -3.55
CA LYS A 21 -35.41 23.80 -3.52
C LYS A 21 -36.01 25.20 -3.67
N HIS A 22 -35.23 26.23 -3.38
CA HIS A 22 -35.69 27.62 -3.30
C HIS A 22 -34.85 28.57 -4.16
N LEU A 23 -33.61 28.19 -4.47
CA LEU A 23 -32.64 29.00 -5.21
C LEU A 23 -32.16 28.25 -6.45
N ALA A 24 -31.98 28.98 -7.55
CA ALA A 24 -31.25 28.46 -8.71
C ALA A 24 -29.75 28.55 -8.39
N LEU A 25 -29.11 27.41 -8.16
CA LEU A 25 -27.68 27.28 -7.91
C LEU A 25 -27.03 26.50 -9.06
N ASP A 26 -25.75 26.75 -9.29
CA ASP A 26 -24.94 25.91 -10.17
C ASP A 26 -24.90 24.46 -9.69
N ASN A 27 -24.61 23.54 -10.60
CA ASN A 27 -24.49 22.13 -10.24
C ASN A 27 -23.39 21.93 -9.18
N PHE A 28 -23.69 21.17 -8.13
CA PHE A 28 -22.76 20.96 -7.01
C PHE A 28 -21.40 20.41 -7.45
N ASP A 29 -21.37 19.44 -8.38
CA ASP A 29 -20.11 18.85 -8.85
C ASP A 29 -19.28 19.86 -9.65
N ALA A 30 -19.93 20.80 -10.35
CA ALA A 30 -19.23 21.91 -11.01
C ALA A 30 -18.61 22.85 -9.99
N MET A 31 -19.35 23.24 -8.95
CA MET A 31 -18.84 24.08 -7.85
C MET A 31 -17.66 23.42 -7.12
N VAL A 32 -17.74 22.12 -6.84
CA VAL A 32 -16.66 21.37 -6.19
C VAL A 32 -15.44 21.27 -7.11
N LYS A 33 -15.62 20.99 -8.41
CA LYS A 33 -14.51 20.96 -9.37
C LYS A 33 -13.82 22.31 -9.46
N GLU A 34 -14.58 23.41 -9.48
CA GLU A 34 -14.02 24.75 -9.48
C GLU A 34 -13.22 25.03 -8.19
N ALA A 35 -13.79 24.78 -7.01
CA ALA A 35 -13.10 24.96 -5.73
C ALA A 35 -11.85 24.07 -5.57
N ASN A 36 -11.89 22.88 -6.16
CA ASN A 36 -10.78 21.93 -6.23
C ASN A 36 -9.77 22.28 -7.34
N HIS A 37 -9.99 23.35 -8.10
CA HIS A 37 -9.18 23.76 -9.26
C HIS A 37 -9.04 22.66 -10.33
N ASN A 38 -10.07 21.82 -10.48
CA ASN A 38 -10.09 20.64 -11.35
C ASN A 38 -11.00 20.83 -12.58
N VAL A 39 -11.08 22.07 -13.08
CA VAL A 39 -11.82 22.43 -14.31
C VAL A 39 -10.86 22.64 -15.47
N LEU A 40 -9.84 23.48 -15.26
CA LEU A 40 -8.81 23.80 -16.26
C LEU A 40 -7.52 23.00 -16.08
N ALA A 41 -7.36 22.34 -14.93
CA ALA A 41 -6.21 21.49 -14.62
C ALA A 41 -6.64 20.02 -14.55
N PRO A 42 -5.75 19.08 -14.93
CA PRO A 42 -6.05 17.65 -14.91
C PRO A 42 -6.12 17.06 -13.50
N TYR A 43 -5.53 17.72 -12.50
CA TYR A 43 -5.47 17.25 -11.13
C TYR A 43 -5.84 18.36 -10.16
N GLY A 44 -6.85 18.10 -9.34
CA GLY A 44 -7.31 19.04 -8.34
C GLY A 44 -6.38 19.14 -7.12
N ARG A 45 -6.63 20.17 -6.31
CA ARG A 45 -5.93 20.44 -5.04
C ARG A 45 -5.91 19.25 -4.09
N ILE A 46 -7.00 18.49 -4.02
CA ILE A 46 -7.09 17.29 -3.17
C ILE A 46 -6.06 16.23 -3.59
N THR A 47 -6.00 15.91 -4.88
CA THR A 47 -5.04 14.92 -5.41
C THR A 47 -3.60 15.35 -5.16
N LEU A 48 -3.29 16.62 -5.42
CA LEU A 48 -1.95 17.18 -5.19
C LEU A 48 -1.59 17.16 -3.70
N HIS A 49 -2.52 17.51 -2.82
CA HIS A 49 -2.27 17.47 -1.38
C HIS A 49 -2.05 16.05 -0.86
N VAL A 50 -2.83 15.07 -1.34
CA VAL A 50 -2.60 13.65 -1.01
C VAL A 50 -1.19 13.23 -1.43
N PHE A 51 -0.74 13.59 -2.62
CA PHE A 51 0.63 13.29 -3.05
C PHE A 51 1.69 13.92 -2.13
N VAL A 52 1.55 15.21 -1.79
CA VAL A 52 2.47 15.91 -0.88
C VAL A 52 2.52 15.21 0.48
N GLU A 53 1.38 14.90 1.07
CA GLU A 53 1.31 14.21 2.36
C GLU A 53 1.86 12.78 2.29
N LEU A 54 1.69 12.10 1.15
CA LEU A 54 2.30 10.78 0.93
C LEU A 54 3.82 10.87 0.94
N ASN A 55 4.37 11.77 0.12
CA ASN A 55 5.81 11.92 -0.07
C ASN A 55 6.53 12.40 1.18
N TYR A 56 5.99 13.41 1.85
CA TYR A 56 6.72 14.08 2.93
C TYR A 56 6.38 13.55 4.33
N ASP A 57 5.21 12.93 4.55
CA ASP A 57 4.82 12.47 5.89
C ASP A 57 4.51 10.98 5.95
N PHE A 58 3.61 10.46 5.11
CA PHE A 58 3.12 9.08 5.24
C PHE A 58 4.23 8.04 5.04
N LEU A 59 4.91 8.08 3.89
CA LEU A 59 5.89 7.07 3.50
C LEU A 59 7.08 7.06 4.46
N VAL A 60 7.48 8.26 4.90
CA VAL A 60 8.59 8.46 5.82
C VAL A 60 8.18 8.06 7.23
N ASN A 61 7.07 8.55 7.79
CA ASN A 61 6.86 8.51 9.25
C ASN A 61 5.93 7.42 9.77
N TYR A 62 5.38 6.55 8.92
CA TYR A 62 4.42 5.53 9.36
C TYR A 62 4.99 4.11 9.31
N CYS A 63 4.50 3.29 10.24
CA CYS A 63 4.81 1.88 10.41
C CYS A 63 3.56 1.06 10.11
N TYR A 64 3.64 0.15 9.12
CA TYR A 64 2.54 -0.76 8.82
C TYR A 64 2.49 -1.94 9.80
N ASN A 65 1.29 -2.35 10.18
CA ASN A 65 1.00 -3.54 10.97
C ASN A 65 -0.07 -4.36 10.24
N ALA A 66 0.30 -5.53 9.72
CA ALA A 66 -0.60 -6.36 8.93
C ALA A 66 -1.69 -7.02 9.78
N ALA A 67 -1.42 -7.34 11.05
CA ALA A 67 -2.40 -7.93 11.95
C ALA A 67 -3.62 -7.03 12.17
N THR A 68 -3.42 -5.71 12.13
CA THR A 68 -4.50 -4.72 12.25
C THR A 68 -4.90 -4.09 10.91
N ASN A 69 -4.13 -4.35 9.85
CA ASN A 69 -4.22 -3.69 8.55
C ASN A 69 -4.22 -2.15 8.67
N ARG A 70 -3.29 -1.62 9.47
CA ARG A 70 -3.18 -0.19 9.78
C ARG A 70 -1.73 0.27 9.79
N PHE A 71 -1.56 1.50 9.37
CA PHE A 71 -0.37 2.31 9.58
C PHE A 71 -0.53 3.14 10.85
N VAL A 72 0.50 3.16 11.68
CA VAL A 72 0.61 4.02 12.85
C VAL A 72 1.87 4.86 12.75
N ARG A 73 1.86 6.08 13.29
CA ARG A 73 3.05 6.93 13.26
C ARG A 73 4.17 6.27 14.08
N SER A 74 5.39 6.28 13.55
CA SER A 74 6.58 5.82 14.26
C SER A 74 6.77 6.62 15.53
N LYS A 75 7.19 5.95 16.62
CA LYS A 75 7.40 6.58 17.94
C LYS A 75 8.62 7.49 17.96
N VAL A 76 9.52 7.36 16.97
CA VAL A 76 10.78 8.10 16.89
C VAL A 76 10.86 8.77 15.53
N ASN A 77 11.16 10.08 15.52
CA ASN A 77 11.53 10.78 14.29
C ASN A 77 12.96 10.35 13.92
N LEU A 78 13.05 9.29 13.12
CA LEU A 78 14.32 8.77 12.61
C LEU A 78 14.86 9.60 11.44
N SER A 79 14.00 10.32 10.74
CA SER A 79 14.41 11.21 9.65
C SER A 79 15.05 12.49 10.20
N SER A 80 16.24 12.83 9.69
CA SER A 80 16.90 14.14 9.88
C SER A 80 16.09 15.32 9.29
N SER A 81 15.01 15.04 8.57
CA SER A 81 14.10 16.02 7.99
C SER A 81 13.40 16.83 9.08
N GLN A 82 13.44 18.16 8.98
CA GLN A 82 12.68 19.03 9.88
C GLN A 82 11.18 18.69 9.79
N PRO A 83 10.45 18.73 10.92
CA PRO A 83 9.01 18.55 10.90
C PRO A 83 8.41 19.58 9.93
N ILE A 84 7.65 19.10 8.94
CA ILE A 84 7.06 19.95 7.91
C ILE A 84 6.14 20.95 8.59
N GLN A 85 6.49 22.23 8.48
CA GLN A 85 5.66 23.30 9.00
C GLN A 85 4.48 23.49 8.05
N ARG A 86 3.33 22.91 8.43
CA ARG A 86 2.07 23.13 7.71
C ARG A 86 1.52 24.51 8.05
N GLU A 87 1.12 25.27 7.04
CA GLU A 87 0.42 26.54 7.26
C GLU A 87 -0.87 26.30 8.04
N LYS A 88 -1.14 27.17 9.02
CA LYS A 88 -2.39 27.08 9.77
C LYS A 88 -3.54 27.51 8.86
N PRO A 89 -4.64 26.74 8.82
CA PRO A 89 -5.80 27.15 8.03
C PRO A 89 -6.36 28.48 8.55
N PRO A 90 -6.90 29.33 7.67
CA PRO A 90 -7.51 30.60 8.07
C PRO A 90 -8.72 30.34 8.99
N GLN A 91 -8.92 31.23 9.96
CA GLN A 91 -10.12 31.16 10.81
C GLN A 91 -11.34 31.53 9.98
N MET A 92 -12.30 30.61 9.92
CA MET A 92 -13.58 30.81 9.24
C MET A 92 -14.73 30.84 10.24
N ALA A 93 -15.79 31.58 9.90
CA ALA A 93 -17.03 31.53 10.65
C ALA A 93 -17.66 30.12 10.59
N HIS A 94 -18.35 29.72 11.66
CA HIS A 94 -18.86 28.36 11.81
C HIS A 94 -19.79 27.89 10.68
N PHE A 95 -20.54 28.82 10.07
CA PHE A 95 -21.46 28.52 8.98
C PHE A 95 -20.76 28.18 7.65
N TYR A 96 -19.47 28.46 7.51
CA TYR A 96 -18.65 27.97 6.39
C TYR A 96 -18.05 26.57 6.64
N LEU A 97 -18.28 26.00 7.82
CA LEU A 97 -17.80 24.67 8.23
C LEU A 97 -19.00 23.76 8.49
N TRP A 98 -19.21 23.35 9.75
CA TRP A 98 -20.30 22.44 10.14
C TRP A 98 -21.59 23.16 10.56
N GLY A 99 -21.66 24.49 10.40
CA GLY A 99 -22.85 25.29 10.69
C GLY A 99 -22.76 26.08 11.99
N SER A 100 -22.42 25.43 13.10
CA SER A 100 -22.39 26.04 14.44
C SER A 100 -21.17 25.60 15.26
N LYS A 101 -20.90 26.32 16.36
CA LYS A 101 -19.79 25.97 17.28
C LYS A 101 -19.96 24.56 17.88
N GLN A 102 -21.19 24.20 18.23
CA GLN A 102 -21.52 22.89 18.80
C GLN A 102 -21.31 21.77 17.78
N LEU A 103 -21.73 21.98 16.53
CA LEU A 103 -21.52 21.01 15.45
C LEU A 103 -20.04 20.86 15.11
N ASN A 104 -19.28 21.95 15.05
CA ASN A 104 -17.82 21.89 14.86
C ASN A 104 -17.16 21.02 15.94
N ALA A 105 -17.52 21.20 17.22
CA ALA A 105 -16.97 20.39 18.30
C ALA A 105 -17.37 18.91 18.20
N ALA A 106 -18.62 18.63 17.83
CA ALA A 106 -19.13 17.27 17.69
C ALA A 106 -18.40 16.51 16.56
N TYR A 107 -18.34 17.09 15.36
CA TYR A 107 -17.66 16.48 14.22
C TYR A 107 -16.15 16.40 14.41
N SER A 108 -15.52 17.41 15.03
CA SER A 108 -14.08 17.32 15.36
C SER A 108 -13.78 16.16 16.31
N THR A 109 -14.66 15.90 17.29
CA THR A 109 -14.54 14.75 18.20
C THR A 109 -14.73 13.43 17.46
N GLN A 110 -15.73 13.35 16.59
CA GLN A 110 -16.00 12.16 15.78
C GLN A 110 -14.84 11.85 14.84
N TYR A 111 -14.37 12.82 14.06
CA TYR A 111 -13.28 12.62 13.11
C TYR A 111 -11.91 12.54 13.80
N GLY A 112 -11.79 13.02 15.03
CA GLY A 112 -10.60 12.85 15.87
C GLY A 112 -10.22 11.37 16.06
N GLN A 113 -11.19 10.46 15.98
CA GLN A 113 -10.96 9.00 16.07
C GLN A 113 -10.13 8.44 14.90
N TYR A 114 -10.05 9.17 13.78
CA TYR A 114 -9.28 8.76 12.60
C TYR A 114 -7.86 9.33 12.58
N THR A 115 -7.46 10.13 13.57
CA THR A 115 -6.14 10.81 13.55
C THR A 115 -4.97 9.93 13.99
N GLY A 116 -5.24 8.88 14.77
CA GLY A 116 -4.19 8.03 15.36
C GLY A 116 -3.64 6.93 14.44
N PHE A 117 -4.21 6.74 13.26
CA PHE A 117 -3.81 5.68 12.33
C PHE A 117 -4.23 6.01 10.89
N ILE A 118 -3.67 5.30 9.91
CA ILE A 118 -4.16 5.25 8.53
C ILE A 118 -4.49 3.80 8.20
N GLY A 119 -5.58 3.54 7.48
CA GLY A 119 -6.09 2.18 7.23
C GLY A 119 -7.32 2.22 6.36
N ALA A 120 -8.05 1.11 6.23
CA ALA A 120 -9.18 0.95 5.30
C ALA A 120 -10.07 2.20 5.12
N PRO A 121 -10.66 2.83 6.17
CA PRO A 121 -11.54 3.98 5.96
C PRO A 121 -10.87 5.18 5.27
N HIS A 122 -9.54 5.31 5.42
CA HIS A 122 -8.76 6.36 4.77
C HIS A 122 -8.57 6.05 3.29
N PHE A 123 -8.22 4.81 2.96
CA PHE A 123 -8.05 4.36 1.58
C PHE A 123 -9.35 4.44 0.79
N HIS A 124 -10.49 4.06 1.39
CA HIS A 124 -11.81 4.23 0.76
C HIS A 124 -12.14 5.70 0.47
N ALA A 125 -11.91 6.60 1.44
CA ALA A 125 -12.11 8.03 1.24
C ALA A 125 -11.17 8.58 0.16
N MET A 126 -9.91 8.14 0.12
CA MET A 126 -8.97 8.48 -0.96
C MET A 126 -9.49 8.00 -2.31
N CYS A 127 -9.97 6.76 -2.44
CA CYS A 127 -10.52 6.24 -3.69
C CYS A 127 -11.66 7.10 -4.25
N ARG A 128 -12.61 7.50 -3.40
CA ARG A 128 -13.75 8.33 -3.81
C ARG A 128 -13.35 9.76 -4.15
N LEU A 129 -12.40 10.34 -3.41
CA LEU A 129 -11.95 11.72 -3.62
C LEU A 129 -11.03 11.86 -4.85
N LEU A 130 -10.19 10.86 -5.12
CA LEU A 130 -9.22 10.90 -6.23
C LEU A 130 -9.81 10.37 -7.54
N GLY A 131 -10.68 9.35 -7.46
CA GLY A 131 -11.14 8.59 -8.62
C GLY A 131 -9.99 7.90 -9.37
N TYR A 132 -10.29 7.26 -10.51
CA TYR A 132 -9.30 6.53 -11.30
C TYR A 132 -8.11 7.39 -11.73
N GLN A 133 -8.37 8.60 -12.22
CA GLN A 133 -7.33 9.50 -12.72
C GLN A 133 -6.37 9.95 -11.60
N GLY A 134 -6.92 10.28 -10.42
CA GLY A 134 -6.12 10.67 -9.27
C GLY A 134 -5.28 9.52 -8.72
N ILE A 135 -5.85 8.31 -8.64
CA ILE A 135 -5.10 7.12 -8.20
C ILE A 135 -3.97 6.79 -9.20
N ALA A 136 -4.26 6.83 -10.50
CA ALA A 136 -3.28 6.52 -11.53
C ALA A 136 -2.07 7.47 -11.48
N VAL A 137 -2.29 8.78 -11.33
CA VAL A 137 -1.18 9.75 -11.22
C VAL A 137 -0.40 9.57 -9.93
N VAL A 138 -1.07 9.31 -8.80
CA VAL A 138 -0.38 9.08 -7.52
C VAL A 138 0.52 7.85 -7.62
N ILE A 139 0.04 6.75 -8.20
CA ILE A 139 0.83 5.53 -8.41
C ILE A 139 2.00 5.79 -9.37
N ASP A 140 1.77 6.49 -10.49
CA ASP A 140 2.84 6.75 -11.46
C ASP A 140 3.95 7.63 -10.87
N ILE A 141 3.60 8.65 -10.10
CA ILE A 141 4.57 9.51 -9.43
C ILE A 141 5.30 8.74 -8.32
N ILE A 142 4.61 7.96 -7.48
CA ILE A 142 5.27 7.10 -6.47
C ILE A 142 6.31 6.19 -7.14
N LEU A 143 5.97 5.59 -8.28
CA LEU A 143 6.90 4.70 -8.99
C LEU A 143 8.09 5.43 -9.60
N LYS A 144 7.85 6.54 -10.31
CA LYS A 144 8.89 7.27 -11.04
C LYS A 144 9.79 8.09 -10.12
N ASP A 145 9.21 8.78 -9.16
CA ASP A 145 9.90 9.84 -8.41
C ASP A 145 10.35 9.38 -7.03
N ILE A 146 9.74 8.31 -6.48
CA ILE A 146 10.11 7.79 -5.15
C ILE A 146 10.81 6.44 -5.32
N VAL A 147 10.08 5.42 -5.79
CA VAL A 147 10.57 4.03 -5.82
C VAL A 147 11.79 3.87 -6.71
N LYS A 148 11.77 4.43 -7.93
CA LYS A 148 12.92 4.37 -8.83
C LYS A 148 14.15 5.05 -8.24
N LEU A 149 14.00 6.25 -7.66
CA LEU A 149 15.11 6.99 -7.06
C LEU A 149 15.66 6.28 -5.82
N GLN A 150 14.80 5.69 -4.98
CA GLN A 150 15.23 4.91 -3.82
C GLN A 150 16.02 3.66 -4.25
N ILE A 151 15.52 2.90 -5.24
CA ILE A 151 16.17 1.67 -5.71
C ILE A 151 17.48 1.98 -6.43
N GLN A 152 17.48 2.89 -7.42
CA GLN A 152 18.65 3.17 -8.27
C GLN A 152 19.61 4.21 -7.69
N GLY A 153 19.21 4.89 -6.62
CA GLY A 153 20.04 5.86 -5.89
C GLY A 153 20.51 5.28 -4.56
N THR A 154 19.78 5.61 -3.49
CA THR A 154 20.18 5.35 -2.10
C THR A 154 20.41 3.88 -1.80
N LEU A 155 19.44 3.00 -2.11
CA LEU A 155 19.54 1.57 -1.83
C LEU A 155 20.63 0.90 -2.69
N LEU A 156 20.80 1.33 -3.94
CA LEU A 156 21.88 0.81 -4.79
C LEU A 156 23.26 1.14 -4.21
N GLN A 157 23.45 2.39 -3.76
CA GLN A 157 24.70 2.83 -3.16
C GLN A 157 24.99 2.06 -1.86
N PHE A 158 24.02 1.95 -0.96
CA PHE A 158 24.19 1.13 0.25
C PHE A 158 24.47 -0.33 -0.07
N THR A 159 23.77 -0.90 -1.05
CA THR A 159 23.98 -2.30 -1.45
C THR A 159 25.40 -2.50 -1.98
N LYS A 160 25.92 -1.60 -2.83
CA LYS A 160 27.31 -1.68 -3.31
C LYS A 160 28.33 -1.58 -2.18
N THR A 161 28.13 -0.64 -1.25
CA THR A 161 29.02 -0.46 -0.09
C THR A 161 29.00 -1.69 0.82
N LEU A 162 27.81 -2.15 1.21
CA LEU A 162 27.66 -3.28 2.13
C LEU A 162 28.06 -4.60 1.49
N MET A 163 27.86 -4.78 0.19
CA MET A 163 28.38 -5.96 -0.52
C MET A 163 29.91 -5.99 -0.52
N GLY A 164 30.58 -4.83 -0.46
CA GLY A 164 32.03 -4.73 -0.23
C GLY A 164 32.47 -5.10 1.19
N ALA A 165 31.61 -4.87 2.19
CA ALA A 165 31.81 -5.25 3.59
C ALA A 165 31.37 -6.69 3.91
N MET A 166 30.54 -7.30 3.07
CA MET A 166 30.11 -8.69 3.23
C MET A 166 31.31 -9.65 3.13
N PRO A 167 31.33 -10.71 3.96
CA PRO A 167 32.35 -11.74 3.83
C PRO A 167 32.28 -12.38 2.43
N LYS A 168 33.41 -12.56 1.74
CA LYS A 168 33.45 -13.16 0.40
C LYS A 168 32.75 -14.53 0.34
N SER A 169 32.86 -15.28 1.42
CA SER A 169 32.20 -16.57 1.61
C SER A 169 31.80 -16.73 3.07
N CYS A 170 30.57 -17.19 3.30
CA CYS A 170 30.04 -17.49 4.63
C CYS A 170 29.29 -18.83 4.56
N LYS A 171 29.89 -19.86 5.16
CA LYS A 171 29.35 -21.22 5.13
C LYS A 171 28.24 -21.38 6.16
N LEU A 172 27.41 -22.41 5.96
CA LEU A 172 26.47 -22.89 6.99
C LEU A 172 27.22 -23.91 7.87
N PRO A 173 27.60 -23.58 9.13
CA PRO A 173 28.30 -24.55 9.97
C PRO A 173 27.39 -25.73 10.28
N ARG A 174 27.99 -26.91 10.44
CA ARG A 174 27.21 -28.14 10.68
C ARG A 174 26.58 -28.14 12.08
N CYS A 175 25.56 -28.98 12.28
CA CYS A 175 24.84 -29.06 13.54
C CYS A 175 25.72 -29.50 14.73
N GLU A 176 26.85 -30.20 14.49
CA GLU A 176 27.74 -30.65 15.56
C GLU A 176 28.45 -29.50 16.29
N TYR A 177 28.54 -28.31 15.68
CA TYR A 177 29.09 -27.12 16.33
C TYR A 177 28.17 -26.54 17.42
N GLY A 178 26.90 -26.96 17.45
CA GLY A 178 25.88 -26.48 18.38
C GLY A 178 25.43 -25.04 18.08
N SER A 179 24.22 -24.69 18.53
CA SER A 179 23.62 -23.38 18.29
C SER A 179 24.43 -22.19 18.84
N PRO A 180 25.08 -22.26 20.04
CA PRO A 180 25.93 -21.15 20.51
C PRO A 180 27.18 -20.94 19.64
N GLY A 181 27.75 -22.04 19.13
CA GLY A 181 28.91 -22.01 18.23
C GLY A 181 28.54 -21.43 16.85
N VAL A 182 27.38 -21.82 16.32
CA VAL A 182 26.84 -21.29 15.06
C VAL A 182 26.53 -19.80 15.18
N LEU A 183 25.91 -19.36 16.28
CA LEU A 183 25.64 -17.95 16.55
C LEU A 183 26.94 -17.13 16.65
N SER A 184 27.93 -17.64 17.40
CA SER A 184 29.26 -17.03 17.51
C SER A 184 29.95 -16.89 16.16
N TYR A 185 29.80 -17.90 15.28
CA TYR A 185 30.36 -17.90 13.93
C TYR A 185 29.77 -16.77 13.09
N TYR A 186 28.44 -16.66 13.01
CA TYR A 186 27.79 -15.60 12.23
C TYR A 186 28.08 -14.22 12.78
N GLN A 187 28.06 -14.05 14.10
CA GLN A 187 28.39 -12.78 14.71
C GLN A 187 29.81 -12.32 14.37
N ALA A 188 30.79 -13.25 14.33
CA ALA A 188 32.14 -12.92 13.92
C ALA A 188 32.22 -12.51 12.43
N HIS A 189 31.55 -13.25 11.55
CA HIS A 189 31.60 -13.01 10.10
C HIS A 189 30.78 -11.80 9.64
N LEU A 190 29.78 -11.39 10.42
CA LEU A 190 28.88 -10.27 10.09
C LEU A 190 29.17 -9.02 10.92
N THR A 191 30.29 -8.97 11.66
CA THR A 191 30.64 -7.84 12.55
C THR A 191 30.58 -6.50 11.83
N ASP A 192 31.13 -6.43 10.61
CA ASP A 192 31.20 -5.18 9.83
C ASP A 192 29.81 -4.68 9.41
N ILE A 193 28.84 -5.59 9.19
CA ILE A 193 27.44 -5.24 8.90
C ILE A 193 26.71 -4.84 10.18
N VAL A 194 26.92 -5.57 11.28
CA VAL A 194 26.31 -5.29 12.59
C VAL A 194 26.73 -3.92 13.13
N GLN A 195 27.99 -3.54 12.93
CA GLN A 195 28.55 -2.28 13.39
C GLN A 195 28.38 -1.13 12.40
N TYR A 196 27.76 -1.36 11.24
CA TYR A 196 27.57 -0.31 10.24
C TYR A 196 26.64 0.79 10.79
N PRO A 197 27.14 2.03 10.99
CA PRO A 197 26.47 3.04 11.81
C PRO A 197 25.16 3.56 11.17
N GLU A 198 25.08 3.58 9.84
CA GLU A 198 23.93 4.11 9.10
C GLU A 198 22.86 3.04 8.81
N THR A 199 23.02 1.80 9.32
CA THR A 199 22.09 0.69 9.06
C THR A 199 20.67 1.03 9.49
N LYS A 200 20.52 1.55 10.72
CA LYS A 200 19.20 1.86 11.28
C LYS A 200 18.69 3.22 10.80
N THR A 201 19.53 4.25 10.75
CA THR A 201 19.09 5.62 10.46
C THR A 201 18.69 5.83 9.02
N ASP A 202 19.45 5.27 8.07
CA ASP A 202 19.29 5.61 6.65
C ASP A 202 18.92 4.39 5.81
N LEU A 203 19.57 3.23 6.02
CA LEU A 203 19.28 2.04 5.22
C LEU A 203 17.89 1.46 5.51
N PHE A 204 17.57 1.16 6.77
CA PHE A 204 16.25 0.64 7.15
C PHE A 204 15.15 1.68 6.93
N GLN A 205 15.49 2.96 7.02
CA GLN A 205 14.60 4.06 6.65
C GLN A 205 14.22 4.00 5.16
N SER A 206 15.20 3.90 4.27
CA SER A 206 14.96 3.75 2.82
C SER A 206 14.15 2.50 2.48
N PHE A 207 14.44 1.36 3.13
CA PHE A 207 13.62 0.15 2.94
C PHE A 207 12.19 0.33 3.46
N ARG A 208 11.99 0.98 4.62
CA ARG A 208 10.65 1.29 5.11
C ARG A 208 9.86 2.13 4.10
N GLU A 209 10.46 3.19 3.59
CA GLU A 209 9.80 4.07 2.59
C GLU A 209 9.42 3.29 1.34
N LEU A 210 10.33 2.46 0.81
CA LEU A 210 10.06 1.59 -0.33
C LEU A 210 8.90 0.62 -0.05
N GLY A 211 8.91 -0.01 1.12
CA GLY A 211 7.87 -0.97 1.49
C GLY A 211 6.52 -0.30 1.72
N ASN A 212 6.51 0.86 2.36
CA ASN A 212 5.31 1.67 2.53
C ASN A 212 4.72 2.09 1.18
N CYS A 213 5.55 2.37 0.16
CA CYS A 213 5.08 2.62 -1.21
C CYS A 213 4.37 1.40 -1.80
N ILE A 214 4.98 0.22 -1.65
CA ILE A 214 4.43 -1.05 -2.16
C ILE A 214 3.11 -1.37 -1.46
N ILE A 215 3.06 -1.27 -0.13
CA ILE A 215 1.86 -1.52 0.66
C ILE A 215 0.77 -0.50 0.33
N PHE A 216 1.10 0.79 0.16
CA PHE A 216 0.14 1.80 -0.26
C PHE A 216 -0.55 1.43 -1.58
N CYS A 217 0.25 1.02 -2.57
CA CYS A 217 -0.25 0.60 -3.87
C CYS A 217 -1.17 -0.63 -3.78
N LEU A 218 -0.81 -1.59 -2.93
CA LEU A 218 -1.65 -2.76 -2.66
C LEU A 218 -2.99 -2.37 -2.01
N LEU A 219 -2.95 -1.55 -0.96
CA LEU A 219 -4.15 -1.20 -0.19
C LEU A 219 -5.09 -0.27 -0.95
N ILE A 220 -4.57 0.64 -1.77
CA ILE A 220 -5.42 1.51 -2.60
C ILE A 220 -6.13 0.71 -3.70
N GLU A 221 -5.50 -0.31 -4.28
CA GLU A 221 -6.16 -1.21 -5.24
C GLU A 221 -7.22 -2.08 -4.56
N GLN A 222 -6.93 -2.60 -3.36
CA GLN A 222 -7.92 -3.35 -2.58
C GLN A 222 -9.15 -2.50 -2.25
N ALA A 223 -8.94 -1.25 -1.79
CA ALA A 223 -10.02 -0.32 -1.52
C ALA A 223 -10.80 0.02 -2.81
N LEU A 224 -10.11 0.28 -3.92
CA LEU A 224 -10.74 0.55 -5.21
C LEU A 224 -11.60 -0.62 -5.67
N SER A 225 -11.10 -1.86 -5.55
CA SER A 225 -11.84 -3.07 -5.90
C SER A 225 -13.12 -3.22 -5.06
N GLN A 226 -13.08 -2.85 -3.78
CA GLN A 226 -14.25 -2.89 -2.90
C GLN A 226 -15.28 -1.81 -3.26
N GLU A 227 -14.84 -0.59 -3.61
CA GLU A 227 -15.75 0.45 -4.12
C GLU A 227 -16.41 0.01 -5.43
N GLU A 228 -15.64 -0.54 -6.37
CA GLU A 228 -16.15 -1.01 -7.65
C GLU A 228 -17.15 -2.15 -7.52
N VAL A 229 -16.90 -3.12 -6.64
CA VAL A 229 -17.85 -4.22 -6.39
C VAL A 229 -19.16 -3.67 -5.81
N CYS A 230 -19.10 -2.70 -4.91
CA CYS A 230 -20.29 -2.03 -4.40
C CYS A 230 -21.06 -1.33 -5.54
N ASP A 231 -20.38 -0.63 -6.45
CA ASP A 231 -21.01 -0.01 -7.62
C ASP A 231 -21.70 -1.04 -8.51
N LEU A 232 -21.01 -2.16 -8.81
CA LEU A 232 -21.55 -3.25 -9.63
C LEU A 232 -22.77 -3.90 -8.98
N LEU A 233 -22.78 -4.07 -7.66
CA LEU A 233 -23.93 -4.62 -6.93
C LEU A 233 -25.16 -3.70 -7.04
N HIS A 234 -24.98 -2.38 -6.98
CA HIS A 234 -26.06 -1.42 -7.18
C HIS A 234 -26.51 -1.36 -8.65
N ALA A 235 -25.59 -1.54 -9.59
CA ALA A 235 -25.87 -1.53 -11.02
C ALA A 235 -26.55 -2.82 -11.52
N ALA A 236 -26.30 -3.97 -10.87
CA ALA A 236 -26.67 -5.31 -11.32
C ALA A 236 -28.13 -5.41 -11.80
N LEU A 237 -29.07 -4.88 -11.02
CA LEU A 237 -30.51 -4.93 -11.32
C LEU A 237 -30.85 -4.21 -12.64
N PHE A 238 -30.20 -3.08 -12.90
CA PHE A 238 -30.42 -2.26 -14.08
C PHE A 238 -29.72 -2.83 -15.33
N GLN A 239 -28.74 -3.71 -15.12
CA GLN A 239 -27.94 -4.38 -16.15
C GLN A 239 -28.36 -5.83 -16.41
N ASN A 240 -29.53 -6.24 -15.90
CA ASN A 240 -30.07 -7.59 -16.07
C ASN A 240 -29.19 -8.70 -15.45
N ILE A 241 -28.52 -8.40 -14.33
CA ILE A 241 -27.70 -9.36 -13.58
C ILE A 241 -28.46 -9.75 -12.31
N PHE A 242 -28.73 -11.04 -12.16
CA PHE A 242 -29.43 -11.58 -11.00
C PHE A 242 -28.59 -12.62 -10.26
N PRO A 243 -28.70 -12.68 -8.92
CA PRO A 243 -28.13 -13.79 -8.17
C PRO A 243 -28.82 -15.10 -8.56
N ARG A 244 -28.11 -16.22 -8.36
CA ARG A 244 -28.65 -17.54 -8.63
C ARG A 244 -29.91 -17.78 -7.77
N PRO A 245 -31.08 -18.05 -8.37
CA PRO A 245 -32.30 -18.25 -7.61
C PRO A 245 -32.29 -19.59 -6.87
N PHE A 246 -32.85 -19.61 -5.66
CA PHE A 246 -33.14 -20.86 -4.95
C PHE A 246 -34.14 -21.71 -5.76
N CYS A 247 -33.85 -23.01 -5.92
CA CYS A 247 -34.70 -23.96 -6.65
C CYS A 247 -35.06 -25.14 -5.75
N LYS A 248 -36.35 -25.47 -5.64
CA LYS A 248 -36.82 -26.69 -4.99
C LYS A 248 -36.52 -27.91 -5.88
N GLU A 249 -36.60 -29.13 -5.32
CA GLU A 249 -36.23 -30.40 -5.98
C GLU A 249 -36.88 -30.64 -7.36
N ASN A 250 -38.01 -30.01 -7.66
CA ASN A 250 -38.72 -30.15 -8.95
C ASN A 250 -38.69 -28.90 -9.84
N GLU A 251 -37.87 -27.90 -9.51
CA GLU A 251 -37.82 -26.63 -10.25
C GLU A 251 -36.55 -26.51 -11.07
N LYS A 252 -36.71 -26.16 -12.37
CA LYS A 252 -35.58 -25.89 -13.25
C LYS A 252 -35.02 -24.48 -13.01
N PRO A 253 -33.72 -24.32 -12.73
CA PRO A 253 -33.12 -23.01 -12.45
C PRO A 253 -33.25 -22.03 -13.62
N GLU A 254 -33.15 -22.50 -14.86
CA GLU A 254 -33.25 -21.66 -16.05
C GLU A 254 -34.65 -21.05 -16.21
N ALA A 255 -35.69 -21.82 -15.86
CA ALA A 255 -37.07 -21.34 -15.91
C ALA A 255 -37.33 -20.26 -14.86
N LYS A 256 -36.74 -20.38 -13.67
CA LYS A 256 -36.82 -19.34 -12.63
C LYS A 256 -36.05 -18.10 -13.01
N GLN A 257 -34.87 -18.25 -13.59
CA GLN A 257 -34.06 -17.10 -14.02
C GLN A 257 -34.79 -16.28 -15.10
N LYS A 258 -35.39 -16.94 -16.10
CA LYS A 258 -36.23 -16.26 -17.10
C LYS A 258 -37.44 -15.55 -16.50
N ARG A 259 -38.06 -16.11 -15.46
CA ARG A 259 -39.16 -15.45 -14.74
C ARG A 259 -38.70 -14.19 -14.02
N LEU A 260 -37.50 -14.21 -13.41
CA LEU A 260 -36.90 -13.03 -12.77
C LEU A 260 -36.56 -11.95 -13.80
N GLU A 261 -35.94 -12.32 -14.92
CA GLU A 261 -35.66 -11.41 -16.02
C GLU A 261 -36.94 -10.73 -16.54
N ALA A 262 -38.02 -11.51 -16.71
CA ALA A 262 -39.32 -10.96 -17.12
C ALA A 262 -39.95 -10.05 -16.05
N GLN A 263 -39.84 -10.41 -14.77
CA GLN A 263 -40.36 -9.61 -13.65
C GLN A 263 -39.69 -8.24 -13.56
N PHE A 264 -38.39 -8.17 -13.81
CA PHE A 264 -37.58 -6.95 -13.67
C PHE A 264 -37.22 -6.27 -15.00
N ALA A 265 -37.81 -6.70 -16.12
CA ALA A 265 -37.56 -6.13 -17.44
C ALA A 265 -37.76 -4.59 -17.49
N ASN A 266 -38.70 -4.07 -16.71
CA ASN A 266 -38.98 -2.63 -16.63
C ASN A 266 -37.86 -1.80 -15.95
N LEU A 267 -36.89 -2.45 -15.31
CA LEU A 267 -35.75 -1.78 -14.68
C LEU A 267 -34.51 -1.76 -15.58
N GLN A 268 -34.51 -2.50 -16.69
CA GLN A 268 -33.38 -2.55 -17.62
C GLN A 268 -33.22 -1.21 -18.34
N ILE A 269 -32.18 -0.42 -17.99
CA ILE A 269 -32.04 0.95 -18.47
C ILE A 269 -31.87 0.99 -20.00
N VAL A 270 -30.88 0.28 -20.54
CA VAL A 270 -30.55 0.33 -21.98
C VAL A 270 -31.73 -0.11 -22.83
N SER A 271 -32.32 -1.28 -22.53
CA SER A 271 -33.47 -1.84 -23.25
C SER A 271 -34.69 -0.91 -23.22
N ASN A 272 -34.94 -0.21 -22.12
CA ASN A 272 -36.06 0.72 -22.03
C ASN A 272 -35.77 2.05 -22.75
N VAL A 273 -34.57 2.61 -22.61
CA VAL A 273 -34.16 3.83 -23.33
C VAL A 273 -34.14 3.62 -24.85
N GLU A 274 -33.76 2.44 -25.33
CA GLU A 274 -33.82 2.12 -26.76
C GLU A 274 -35.25 2.04 -27.30
N LYS A 275 -36.24 1.67 -26.46
CA LYS A 275 -37.65 1.58 -26.84
C LYS A 275 -38.37 2.93 -26.82
N ILE A 276 -38.06 3.78 -25.84
CA ILE A 276 -38.84 5.01 -25.57
C ILE A 276 -38.06 6.31 -25.79
N GLY A 277 -36.73 6.23 -25.84
CA GLY A 277 -35.84 7.38 -25.98
C GLY A 277 -35.50 7.68 -27.44
N ASN A 278 -34.78 8.79 -27.64
CA ASN A 278 -34.22 9.15 -28.94
C ASN A 278 -32.84 8.51 -29.17
N ALA A 279 -32.35 8.58 -30.41
CA ALA A 279 -31.08 7.99 -30.81
C ALA A 279 -29.88 8.48 -29.96
N LYS A 280 -29.87 9.76 -29.58
CA LYS A 280 -28.82 10.35 -28.74
C LYS A 280 -28.85 9.77 -27.32
N GLN A 281 -30.05 9.63 -26.74
CA GLN A 281 -30.23 9.03 -25.42
C GLN A 281 -29.83 7.55 -25.41
N ALA A 282 -30.20 6.80 -26.45
CA ALA A 282 -29.81 5.39 -26.58
C ALA A 282 -28.29 5.23 -26.69
N MET A 283 -27.61 6.11 -27.44
CA MET A 283 -26.14 6.13 -27.50
C MET A 283 -25.51 6.40 -26.13
N ILE A 284 -25.95 7.46 -25.43
CA ILE A 284 -25.45 7.82 -24.10
C ILE A 284 -25.71 6.70 -23.08
N ALA A 285 -26.88 6.05 -23.15
CA ALA A 285 -27.21 4.93 -22.26
C ALA A 285 -26.28 3.73 -22.47
N ARG A 286 -25.93 3.41 -23.73
CA ARG A 286 -24.98 2.33 -24.05
C ARG A 286 -23.56 2.63 -23.57
N GLU A 287 -23.09 3.86 -23.74
CA GLU A 287 -21.79 4.29 -23.23
C GLU A 287 -21.74 4.26 -21.69
N GLY A 288 -22.79 4.77 -21.04
CA GLY A 288 -22.89 4.74 -19.58
C GLY A 288 -22.96 3.32 -19.01
N ASP A 289 -23.69 2.42 -19.67
CA ASP A 289 -23.74 1.00 -19.29
C ASP A 289 -22.37 0.32 -19.39
N LEU A 290 -21.63 0.60 -20.46
CA LEU A 290 -20.27 0.09 -20.66
C LEU A 290 -19.34 0.53 -19.53
N LEU A 291 -19.30 1.82 -19.21
CA LEU A 291 -18.47 2.39 -18.13
C LEU A 291 -18.86 1.90 -16.72
N THR A 292 -20.13 1.54 -16.55
CA THR A 292 -20.64 0.99 -15.27
C THR A 292 -20.25 -0.48 -15.12
N ARG A 293 -20.29 -1.25 -16.22
CA ARG A 293 -20.00 -2.69 -16.22
C ARG A 293 -18.50 -2.99 -16.21
N GLU A 294 -17.71 -2.20 -16.94
CA GLU A 294 -16.28 -2.41 -17.09
C GLU A 294 -15.52 -1.73 -15.94
N ARG A 295 -15.25 -2.51 -14.89
CA ARG A 295 -14.48 -2.11 -13.70
C ARG A 295 -13.21 -2.94 -13.60
N LEU A 296 -12.19 -2.46 -12.89
CA LEU A 296 -10.91 -3.16 -12.79
C LEU A 296 -11.06 -4.51 -12.08
N CYS A 297 -11.89 -4.59 -11.04
CA CYS A 297 -12.19 -5.81 -10.30
C CYS A 297 -12.77 -6.95 -11.17
N CYS A 298 -13.21 -6.69 -12.41
CA CYS A 298 -13.71 -7.71 -13.34
C CYS A 298 -12.61 -8.59 -13.98
N GLY A 299 -11.33 -8.31 -13.73
CA GLY A 299 -10.23 -9.17 -14.22
C GLY A 299 -8.89 -8.48 -14.45
N LEU A 300 -8.70 -7.26 -13.97
CA LEU A 300 -7.45 -6.51 -14.06
C LEU A 300 -6.84 -6.35 -12.67
N SER A 301 -5.51 -6.39 -12.59
CA SER A 301 -4.77 -6.05 -11.36
C SER A 301 -3.71 -5.00 -11.63
N ILE A 302 -3.69 -3.96 -10.81
CA ILE A 302 -2.71 -2.88 -10.89
C ILE A 302 -1.40 -3.34 -10.24
N PHE A 303 -1.47 -4.05 -9.11
CA PHE A 303 -0.32 -4.41 -8.28
C PHE A 303 0.68 -5.28 -9.03
N GLU A 304 0.21 -6.21 -9.88
CA GLU A 304 1.10 -6.99 -10.74
C GLU A 304 1.92 -6.11 -11.69
N VAL A 305 1.28 -5.11 -12.31
CA VAL A 305 1.95 -4.15 -13.20
C VAL A 305 2.98 -3.32 -12.43
N ILE A 306 2.63 -2.90 -11.21
CA ILE A 306 3.51 -2.16 -10.30
C ILE A 306 4.76 -3.00 -9.99
N LEU A 307 4.59 -4.25 -9.56
CA LEU A 307 5.70 -5.15 -9.25
C LEU A 307 6.61 -5.41 -10.45
N ASN A 308 6.04 -5.63 -11.64
CA ASN A 308 6.81 -5.77 -12.89
C ASN A 308 7.61 -4.50 -13.22
N ARG A 309 7.04 -3.33 -12.94
CA ARG A 309 7.74 -2.05 -13.12
C ARG A 309 8.87 -1.86 -12.10
N ILE A 310 8.66 -2.23 -10.84
CA ILE A 310 9.72 -2.23 -9.81
C ILE A 310 10.86 -3.17 -10.22
N LYS A 311 10.53 -4.36 -10.74
CA LYS A 311 11.53 -5.30 -11.26
C LYS A 311 12.43 -4.67 -12.33
N SER A 312 11.88 -3.81 -13.19
CA SER A 312 12.65 -3.10 -14.21
C SER A 312 13.67 -2.10 -13.65
N TYR A 313 13.54 -1.70 -12.38
CA TYR A 313 14.49 -0.83 -11.69
C TYR A 313 15.65 -1.58 -11.03
N LEU A 314 15.58 -2.92 -10.98
CA LEU A 314 16.60 -3.80 -10.40
C LEU A 314 17.53 -4.35 -11.49
N ASP A 315 18.09 -3.45 -12.31
CA ASP A 315 18.88 -3.76 -13.50
C ASP A 315 20.40 -3.82 -13.24
N ASP A 316 20.89 -3.21 -12.17
CA ASP A 316 22.31 -3.21 -11.81
C ASP A 316 22.80 -4.64 -11.45
N PRO A 317 23.98 -5.06 -11.94
CA PRO A 317 24.52 -6.40 -11.68
C PRO A 317 24.77 -6.69 -10.20
N VAL A 318 24.91 -5.68 -9.33
CA VAL A 318 25.11 -5.90 -7.89
C VAL A 318 23.96 -6.69 -7.24
N TRP A 319 22.74 -6.60 -7.79
CA TRP A 319 21.58 -7.29 -7.23
C TRP A 319 21.66 -8.81 -7.41
N SER A 320 22.22 -9.27 -8.53
CA SER A 320 22.30 -10.69 -8.91
C SER A 320 23.69 -11.29 -8.73
N GLY A 321 24.74 -10.46 -8.62
CA GLY A 321 26.12 -10.92 -8.53
C GLY A 321 26.63 -11.56 -9.82
N PRO A 322 27.89 -12.06 -9.80
CA PRO A 322 28.47 -12.77 -10.93
C PRO A 322 27.82 -14.15 -11.12
N PRO A 323 28.02 -14.83 -12.26
CA PRO A 323 27.58 -16.21 -12.44
C PRO A 323 28.19 -17.17 -11.41
N PRO A 324 27.47 -18.21 -10.97
CA PRO A 324 27.95 -19.17 -9.98
C PRO A 324 29.08 -20.04 -10.53
N ALA A 325 30.10 -20.29 -9.71
CA ALA A 325 31.29 -21.07 -10.10
C ALA A 325 30.95 -22.52 -10.46
N ASN A 326 29.92 -23.10 -9.83
CA ASN A 326 29.42 -24.44 -10.11
C ASN A 326 28.44 -24.50 -11.30
N GLY A 327 28.12 -23.37 -11.92
CA GLY A 327 27.17 -23.27 -13.03
C GLY A 327 25.70 -23.46 -12.66
N ILE A 328 25.38 -23.57 -11.36
CA ILE A 328 24.02 -23.86 -10.87
C ILE A 328 23.53 -22.73 -9.94
N ILE A 329 24.10 -22.63 -8.73
CA ILE A 329 23.73 -21.63 -7.71
C ILE A 329 24.93 -21.28 -6.83
N HIS A 330 24.98 -20.05 -6.35
CA HIS A 330 25.88 -19.67 -5.25
C HIS A 330 25.44 -20.36 -3.97
N VAL A 331 26.37 -20.98 -3.25
CA VAL A 331 26.07 -21.70 -2.02
C VAL A 331 26.76 -21.04 -0.84
N ASP A 332 28.07 -20.84 -0.92
CA ASP A 332 28.83 -20.24 0.19
C ASP A 332 29.15 -18.77 -0.09
N GLU A 333 29.09 -18.34 -1.35
CA GLU A 333 29.39 -16.99 -1.80
C GLU A 333 28.31 -16.01 -1.34
N CYS A 334 28.72 -14.84 -0.86
CA CYS A 334 27.82 -13.76 -0.46
C CYS A 334 27.77 -12.65 -1.52
N SER A 335 27.40 -13.00 -2.75
CA SER A 335 27.39 -12.06 -3.88
C SER A 335 25.99 -11.68 -4.39
N GLU A 336 24.93 -12.32 -3.88
CA GLU A 336 23.53 -12.02 -4.24
C GLU A 336 22.86 -11.14 -3.18
N PHE A 337 21.88 -10.32 -3.58
CA PHE A 337 21.15 -9.45 -2.65
C PHE A 337 20.53 -10.19 -1.45
N HIS A 338 19.97 -11.39 -1.64
CA HIS A 338 19.37 -12.15 -0.55
C HIS A 338 20.37 -12.51 0.56
N ARG A 339 21.67 -12.61 0.25
CA ARG A 339 22.73 -12.85 1.24
C ARG A 339 22.98 -11.62 2.10
N LEU A 340 22.99 -10.44 1.47
CA LEU A 340 23.01 -9.17 2.20
C LEU A 340 21.76 -9.04 3.08
N TRP A 341 20.58 -9.36 2.54
CA TRP A 341 19.34 -9.35 3.33
C TRP A 341 19.39 -10.34 4.52
N SER A 342 20.02 -11.51 4.35
CA SER A 342 20.24 -12.47 5.46
C SER A 342 21.10 -11.86 6.57
N ALA A 343 22.10 -11.06 6.21
CA ALA A 343 22.92 -10.33 7.18
C ALA A 343 22.13 -9.19 7.86
N LEU A 344 21.32 -8.45 7.11
CA LEU A 344 20.43 -7.44 7.70
C LEU A 344 19.38 -8.07 8.63
N GLN A 345 18.85 -9.23 8.26
CA GLN A 345 17.97 -10.05 9.09
C GLN A 345 18.64 -10.47 10.38
N PHE A 346 19.91 -10.88 10.31
CA PHE A 346 20.69 -11.11 11.51
C PHE A 346 20.76 -9.87 12.40
N VAL A 347 20.98 -8.67 11.85
CA VAL A 347 21.03 -7.42 12.63
C VAL A 347 19.70 -7.10 13.33
N TYR A 348 18.57 -7.17 12.62
CA TYR A 348 17.29 -6.81 13.23
C TYR A 348 16.69 -7.91 14.12
N CYS A 349 17.18 -9.14 14.05
CA CYS A 349 16.83 -10.21 15.00
C CYS A 349 17.64 -10.16 16.30
N ILE A 350 18.69 -9.33 16.41
CA ILE A 350 19.44 -9.16 17.65
C ILE A 350 18.52 -8.53 18.71
N PRO A 351 18.33 -9.17 19.88
CA PRO A 351 17.51 -8.61 20.96
C PRO A 351 18.03 -7.24 21.40
N VAL A 352 17.12 -6.26 21.49
CA VAL A 352 17.41 -4.94 22.06
C VAL A 352 17.40 -5.02 23.59
N ARG A 353 18.22 -4.20 24.26
CA ARG A 353 18.36 -4.23 25.72
C ARG A 353 17.57 -3.10 26.38
N GLY A 354 16.92 -3.38 27.50
CA GLY A 354 16.31 -2.37 28.36
C GLY A 354 15.11 -1.66 27.73
N THR A 355 15.19 -0.34 27.58
CA THR A 355 14.10 0.54 27.08
C THR A 355 14.27 0.95 25.62
N GLU A 356 15.14 0.28 24.87
CA GLU A 356 15.33 0.52 23.44
C GLU A 356 14.12 0.04 22.63
N TYR A 357 13.81 0.77 21.55
CA TYR A 357 12.73 0.37 20.64
C TYR A 357 13.18 -0.79 19.74
N THR A 358 12.26 -1.72 19.54
CA THR A 358 12.42 -2.81 18.57
C THR A 358 12.38 -2.30 17.13
N ILE A 359 12.88 -3.09 16.18
CA ILE A 359 12.88 -2.71 14.76
C ILE A 359 11.45 -2.61 14.22
N GLU A 360 10.55 -3.48 14.70
CA GLU A 360 9.14 -3.49 14.35
C GLU A 360 8.43 -2.24 14.87
N GLU A 361 8.79 -1.73 16.05
CA GLU A 361 8.24 -0.47 16.58
C GLU A 361 8.75 0.77 15.84
N LEU A 362 9.96 0.70 15.28
CA LEU A 362 10.61 1.80 14.58
C LEU A 362 10.21 1.88 13.11
N PHE A 363 10.10 0.74 12.43
CA PHE A 363 9.90 0.66 10.98
C PHE A 363 8.62 -0.05 10.55
N GLY A 364 7.96 -0.77 11.45
CA GLY A 364 6.84 -1.64 11.11
C GLY A 364 7.22 -2.71 10.10
N GLU A 365 6.22 -3.23 9.41
CA GLU A 365 6.42 -4.28 8.39
C GLU A 365 6.87 -3.72 7.03
N GLY A 366 6.89 -2.39 6.84
CA GLY A 366 7.37 -1.77 5.60
C GLY A 366 8.80 -2.19 5.25
N LEU A 367 9.69 -2.26 6.25
CA LEU A 367 11.05 -2.76 6.09
C LEU A 367 11.09 -4.16 5.43
N ASN A 368 10.31 -5.09 5.97
CA ASN A 368 10.27 -6.47 5.51
C ASN A 368 9.58 -6.60 4.15
N TRP A 369 8.53 -5.82 3.90
CA TRP A 369 7.86 -5.77 2.59
C TRP A 369 8.82 -5.37 1.47
N ALA A 370 9.69 -4.39 1.71
CA ALA A 370 10.67 -3.97 0.72
C ALA A 370 11.72 -5.05 0.43
N GLY A 371 12.38 -5.57 1.47
CA GLY A 371 13.40 -6.61 1.32
C GLY A 371 12.87 -7.87 0.65
N CYS A 372 11.71 -8.37 1.12
CA CYS A 372 11.07 -9.55 0.56
C CYS A 372 10.59 -9.31 -0.89
N ALA A 373 10.02 -8.14 -1.21
CA ALA A 373 9.63 -7.83 -2.58
C ALA A 373 10.84 -7.85 -3.51
N MET A 374 11.96 -7.23 -3.13
CA MET A 374 13.18 -7.26 -3.94
C MET A 374 13.71 -8.69 -4.13
N ILE A 375 13.76 -9.51 -3.08
CA ILE A 375 14.17 -10.93 -3.17
C ILE A 375 13.29 -11.70 -4.16
N VAL A 376 11.97 -11.51 -4.11
CA VAL A 376 11.02 -12.18 -5.00
C VAL A 376 11.19 -11.70 -6.44
N LEU A 377 11.31 -10.39 -6.67
CA LEU A 377 11.46 -9.82 -8.02
C LEU A 377 12.78 -10.23 -8.70
N LEU A 378 13.84 -10.46 -7.90
CA LEU A 378 15.11 -11.01 -8.33
C LEU A 378 15.11 -12.54 -8.51
N GLY A 379 14.03 -13.23 -8.12
CA GLY A 379 13.96 -14.69 -8.19
C GLY A 379 14.91 -15.40 -7.22
N GLN A 380 15.20 -14.78 -6.07
CA GLN A 380 16.15 -15.25 -5.06
C GLN A 380 15.48 -15.92 -3.85
N GLN A 381 14.15 -15.95 -3.78
CA GLN A 381 13.40 -16.38 -2.60
C GLN A 381 13.70 -17.82 -2.15
N ARG A 382 13.79 -18.76 -3.08
CA ARG A 382 14.08 -20.17 -2.74
C ARG A 382 15.50 -20.35 -2.19
N ARG A 383 16.45 -19.55 -2.70
CA ARG A 383 17.84 -19.56 -2.24
C ARG A 383 17.95 -18.90 -0.87
N PHE A 384 17.22 -17.82 -0.66
CA PHE A 384 17.08 -17.19 0.65
C PHE A 384 16.57 -18.18 1.71
N GLU A 385 15.45 -18.85 1.47
CA GLU A 385 14.85 -19.81 2.42
C GLU A 385 15.82 -20.96 2.80
N ALA A 386 16.62 -21.41 1.84
CA ALA A 386 17.60 -22.46 2.07
C ALA A 386 18.83 -21.96 2.84
N LEU A 387 19.33 -20.77 2.50
CA LEU A 387 20.67 -20.31 2.86
C LEU A 387 20.70 -19.20 3.92
N ASP A 388 19.55 -18.69 4.37
CA ASP A 388 19.48 -17.64 5.40
C ASP A 388 20.16 -18.05 6.72
N PHE A 389 20.88 -17.08 7.30
CA PHE A 389 21.69 -17.30 8.51
C PHE A 389 20.80 -17.51 9.75
N CYS A 390 19.75 -16.70 9.93
CA CYS A 390 18.84 -16.79 11.08
C CYS A 390 18.01 -18.08 11.02
N TYR A 391 17.56 -18.48 9.83
CA TYR A 391 16.83 -19.74 9.64
C TYR A 391 17.73 -20.92 9.99
N HIS A 392 19.01 -20.85 9.62
CA HIS A 392 19.98 -21.88 9.99
C HIS A 392 20.22 -21.95 11.50
N ILE A 393 20.45 -20.82 12.17
CA ILE A 393 20.59 -20.75 13.64
C ILE A 393 19.37 -21.40 14.31
N LEU A 394 18.15 -21.00 13.89
CA LEU A 394 16.91 -21.53 14.44
C LEU A 394 16.76 -23.03 14.21
N ARG A 395 17.14 -23.55 13.03
CA ARG A 395 17.12 -24.99 12.75
C ARG A 395 18.05 -25.76 13.68
N VAL A 396 19.26 -25.26 13.91
CA VAL A 396 20.23 -25.91 14.81
C VAL A 396 19.77 -25.83 16.26
N GLN A 397 19.28 -24.67 16.70
CA GLN A 397 18.79 -24.46 18.07
C GLN A 397 17.59 -25.37 18.40
N ARG A 398 16.69 -25.60 17.43
CA ARG A 398 15.58 -26.54 17.61
C ARG A 398 16.01 -28.00 17.76
N VAL A 399 17.21 -28.35 17.29
CA VAL A 399 17.76 -29.71 17.39
C VAL A 399 18.46 -29.92 18.73
N ASP A 400 19.29 -28.96 19.17
CA ASP A 400 20.09 -29.11 20.39
C ASP A 400 19.45 -28.53 21.66
N GLY A 401 18.46 -27.63 21.51
CA GLY A 401 17.70 -27.03 22.60
C GLY A 401 18.53 -26.15 23.54
N LYS A 402 19.73 -25.71 23.13
CA LYS A 402 20.60 -24.90 23.97
C LYS A 402 20.09 -23.45 24.08
N ASP A 403 20.37 -22.84 25.23
CA ASP A 403 20.00 -21.48 25.59
C ASP A 403 21.15 -20.88 26.41
N GLU A 404 22.12 -20.26 25.73
CA GLU A 404 23.34 -19.70 26.29
C GLU A 404 23.49 -18.25 25.81
N ASP A 405 23.99 -17.34 26.67
CA ASP A 405 24.31 -15.96 26.28
C ASP A 405 25.57 -15.94 25.40
N VAL A 406 25.41 -15.54 24.14
CA VAL A 406 26.51 -15.43 23.19
C VAL A 406 26.77 -13.97 22.85
N LYS A 407 27.79 -13.40 23.50
CA LYS A 407 28.21 -12.00 23.34
C LYS A 407 27.03 -11.02 23.49
N GLY A 408 26.12 -11.35 24.39
CA GLY A 408 25.00 -10.51 24.75
C GLY A 408 23.72 -10.72 23.98
N ILE A 409 23.65 -11.78 23.16
CA ILE A 409 22.48 -12.26 22.42
C ILE A 409 21.91 -13.48 23.12
#